data_AF-A0A497K472-F1
#
_entry.id   AF-A0A497K472-F1
#
_cell.length_a   1.000
_cell.length_b   1.000
_cell.length_c   1.000
_cell.angle_alpha   90.00
_cell.angle_beta   90.00
_cell.angle_gamma   90.00
#
_symmetry.space_group_name_H-M   'P 1'
#
loop_
_entity.id
_entity.type
_entity.pdbx_description
1 polymer ?
#
loop_
_entity_poly.entity_id
_entity_poly.type
_entity_poly.pdbx_seq_one_letter_code
_entity_poly.pdbx_strand_id
1 'polypeptide(L)'
;MNEQSIPDKIIDEISDLPRTVPLYYEDSYMREFNSEALRIFNYNGKVYVILKETCFFPEGGGQSGDVGFLQFPKGQLKVVDTQAVGEVIVHVTVPVSGSYAEGEQVHGTIDWKIRYDRMKHHTGSHLIFSSIKRVLGLEELMYMGVEVGEKKGRIDVSYGKPISPSQLMEIESLSNKVCFENRKVKSWFTTREEAERTYGKSLGVTEVTPSGRVRVVEVEGWDVALCCGTHVKSTAEVGLIKILDRFRLQKGVERIEFSAGEYAYKHYEWAMRTLNELSRILRAPTQNIVHEINLLLDEKRLLKEKMEKIKNRLIDAEANELLKQAKSFSEFKFLSKEIEDVEARDLKKMATILTSKD
;
A
#
# COMPACT_ATOMS: atom_id res chain seq x y z
N MET A 1 -20.14 -4.13 6.18
CA MET A 1 -20.97 -3.20 6.95
C MET A 1 -20.03 -2.11 7.41
N ASN A 2 -20.08 -0.93 6.80
CA ASN A 2 -19.32 0.21 7.31
C ASN A 2 -20.01 0.62 8.61
N GLU A 3 -19.36 0.44 9.75
CA GLU A 3 -19.69 1.28 10.90
C GLU A 3 -19.54 2.73 10.42
N GLN A 4 -20.60 3.52 10.50
CA GLN A 4 -20.43 4.97 10.34
C GLN A 4 -19.38 5.40 11.37
N SER A 5 -18.34 6.11 10.92
CA SER A 5 -17.25 6.57 11.78
C SER A 5 -17.76 7.45 12.92
N ILE A 6 -18.88 8.15 12.71
CA ILE A 6 -19.59 8.99 13.67
C ILE A 6 -20.99 8.41 13.97
N PRO A 7 -21.37 8.24 15.26
CA PRO A 7 -22.71 7.78 15.66
C PRO A 7 -23.84 8.73 15.21
N ASP A 8 -24.98 8.18 14.76
CA ASP A 8 -26.15 8.95 14.28
C ASP A 8 -26.63 10.00 15.29
N LYS A 9 -26.64 9.66 16.59
CA LYS A 9 -27.02 10.60 17.65
C LYS A 9 -26.17 11.88 17.63
N ILE A 10 -24.88 11.76 17.32
CA ILE A 10 -23.98 12.91 17.24
C ILE A 10 -24.26 13.69 15.95
N ILE A 11 -24.56 13.01 14.85
CA ILE A 11 -24.91 13.65 13.57
C ILE A 11 -26.14 14.56 13.73
N ASP A 12 -27.17 14.08 14.43
CA ASP A 12 -28.39 14.86 14.68
C ASP A 12 -28.11 16.10 15.56
N GLU A 13 -27.30 15.94 16.60
CA GLU A 13 -26.97 16.98 17.58
C GLU A 13 -25.98 18.05 17.08
N ILE A 14 -25.35 17.86 15.91
CA ILE A 14 -24.44 18.85 15.31
C ILE A 14 -25.04 19.58 14.11
N SER A 15 -26.29 19.28 13.74
CA SER A 15 -26.95 19.84 12.56
C SER A 15 -27.20 21.36 12.63
N ASP A 16 -27.24 21.93 13.83
CA ASP A 16 -27.44 23.35 14.12
C ASP A 16 -26.12 24.14 14.30
N LEU A 17 -24.98 23.46 14.29
CA LEU A 17 -23.68 24.10 14.52
C LEU A 17 -23.21 24.89 13.30
N PRO A 18 -22.48 26.00 13.52
CA PRO A 18 -21.86 26.72 12.43
C PRO A 18 -20.81 25.85 11.73
N ARG A 19 -20.60 26.12 10.43
CA ARG A 19 -19.50 25.54 9.66
C ARG A 19 -18.16 25.72 10.38
N THR A 20 -17.39 24.64 10.46
CA THR A 20 -16.01 24.70 10.97
C THR A 20 -15.10 25.41 9.97
N VAL A 21 -14.23 26.30 10.44
CA VAL A 21 -13.21 26.96 9.60
C VAL A 21 -12.03 26.01 9.36
N PRO A 22 -11.77 25.59 8.11
CA PRO A 22 -10.74 24.61 7.78
C PRO A 22 -9.37 25.27 7.52
N LEU A 23 -8.61 25.52 8.58
CA LEU A 23 -7.31 26.21 8.51
C LEU A 23 -6.28 25.49 7.62
N TYR A 24 -6.40 24.17 7.46
CA TYR A 24 -5.53 23.36 6.59
C TYR A 24 -5.63 23.70 5.09
N TYR A 25 -6.68 24.41 4.67
CA TYR A 25 -6.80 24.95 3.31
C TYR A 25 -6.09 26.30 3.13
N GLU A 26 -5.84 27.03 4.21
CA GLU A 26 -5.05 28.27 4.17
C GLU A 26 -3.56 27.95 4.13
N ASP A 27 -3.11 27.06 5.01
CA ASP A 27 -1.76 26.49 4.97
C ASP A 27 -1.78 25.03 5.42
N SER A 28 -1.54 24.11 4.48
CA SER A 28 -1.44 22.68 4.79
C SER A 28 -0.23 22.32 5.69
N TYR A 29 0.70 23.27 5.91
CA TYR A 29 1.85 23.14 6.80
C TYR A 29 1.56 23.63 8.22
N MET A 30 0.38 24.19 8.49
CA MET A 30 -0.03 24.57 9.83
C MET A 30 -0.16 23.31 10.70
N ARG A 31 0.62 23.27 11.80
CA ARG A 31 0.73 22.09 12.68
C ARG A 31 -0.04 22.26 13.98
N GLU A 32 -0.16 23.50 14.41
CA GLU A 32 -0.72 23.91 15.69
C GLU A 32 -1.67 25.08 15.47
N PHE A 33 -2.71 25.16 16.29
CA PHE A 33 -3.69 26.24 16.26
C PHE A 33 -4.38 26.38 17.61
N ASN A 34 -5.02 27.53 17.84
CA ASN A 34 -5.94 27.73 18.95
C ASN A 34 -7.35 27.84 18.40
N SER A 35 -8.31 27.26 19.11
CA SER A 35 -9.74 27.33 18.77
C SER A 35 -10.57 27.36 20.05
N GLU A 36 -11.88 27.50 19.88
CA GLU A 36 -12.88 27.26 20.92
C GLU A 36 -13.58 25.91 20.69
N ALA A 37 -13.86 25.17 21.77
CA ALA A 37 -14.64 23.94 21.72
C ALA A 37 -16.14 24.27 21.74
N LEU A 38 -16.84 24.07 20.63
CA LEU A 38 -18.26 24.42 20.49
C LEU A 38 -19.18 23.38 21.13
N ARG A 39 -18.87 22.10 20.93
CA ARG A 39 -19.61 20.96 21.49
C ARG A 39 -18.70 19.82 21.86
N ILE A 40 -19.05 19.10 22.93
CA ILE A 40 -18.35 17.90 23.37
C ILE A 40 -19.36 16.81 23.71
N PHE A 41 -19.27 15.67 23.02
CA PHE A 41 -20.13 14.52 23.27
C PHE A 41 -19.32 13.35 23.84
N ASN A 42 -19.86 12.65 24.83
CA ASN A 42 -19.30 11.40 25.34
C ASN A 42 -20.18 10.24 24.86
N TYR A 43 -19.62 9.31 24.09
CA TYR A 43 -20.37 8.18 23.56
C TYR A 43 -19.48 6.94 23.40
N ASN A 44 -19.90 5.81 23.97
CA ASN A 44 -19.19 4.52 23.94
C ASN A 44 -17.69 4.61 24.28
N GLY A 45 -17.34 5.37 25.32
CA GLY A 45 -15.96 5.53 25.80
C GLY A 45 -15.06 6.42 24.93
N LYS A 46 -15.61 7.03 23.87
CA LYS A 46 -14.94 8.06 23.06
C LYS A 46 -15.53 9.44 23.37
N VAL A 47 -14.75 10.46 23.06
CA VAL A 47 -15.13 11.87 23.18
C VAL A 47 -15.08 12.50 21.81
N TYR A 48 -16.18 13.12 21.38
CA TYR A 48 -16.30 13.77 20.08
C TYR A 48 -16.30 15.28 20.30
N VAL A 49 -15.34 15.97 19.67
CA VAL A 49 -15.13 17.39 19.88
C VAL A 49 -15.36 18.14 18.58
N ILE A 50 -16.24 19.15 18.62
CA ILE A 50 -16.47 20.06 17.51
C ILE A 50 -15.81 21.39 17.86
N LEU A 51 -14.99 21.88 16.94
CA LEU A 51 -14.23 23.11 17.10
C LEU A 51 -14.75 24.20 16.14
N LYS A 52 -14.55 25.45 16.53
CA LYS A 52 -14.81 26.61 15.67
C LYS A 52 -13.91 26.61 14.42
N GLU A 53 -12.64 26.34 14.60
CA GLU A 53 -11.63 26.28 13.55
C GLU A 53 -10.63 25.14 13.81
N THR A 54 -10.06 24.55 12.76
CA THR A 54 -9.15 23.41 12.93
C THR A 54 -8.13 23.22 11.81
N CYS A 55 -6.92 22.81 12.19
CA CYS A 55 -5.88 22.32 11.28
C CYS A 55 -5.99 20.83 10.98
N PHE A 56 -6.83 20.09 11.71
CA PHE A 56 -7.04 18.66 11.45
C PHE A 56 -7.84 18.49 10.15
N PHE A 57 -7.21 17.87 9.16
CA PHE A 57 -7.86 17.47 7.92
C PHE A 57 -8.83 16.31 8.22
N PRO A 58 -10.14 16.44 7.93
CA PRO A 58 -11.06 15.31 8.05
C PRO A 58 -10.82 14.31 6.93
N GLU A 59 -11.14 13.04 7.15
CA GLU A 59 -11.09 12.03 6.10
C GLU A 59 -11.86 12.49 4.84
N GLY A 60 -11.21 12.38 3.69
CA GLY A 60 -11.79 12.87 2.44
C GLY A 60 -10.85 12.70 1.25
N GLY A 61 -11.43 12.50 0.06
CA GLY A 61 -10.65 12.34 -1.18
C GLY A 61 -9.66 11.16 -1.13
N GLY A 62 -9.99 10.12 -0.37
CA GLY A 62 -9.13 8.95 -0.15
C GLY A 62 -8.03 9.14 0.90
N GLN A 63 -7.84 10.34 1.44
CA GLN A 63 -6.89 10.60 2.52
C GLN A 63 -7.55 10.41 3.89
N SER A 64 -6.93 9.58 4.72
CA SER A 64 -7.37 9.34 6.10
C SER A 64 -7.30 10.60 6.96
N GLY A 65 -8.19 10.68 7.95
CA GLY A 65 -8.30 11.81 8.85
C GLY A 65 -7.08 12.06 9.73
N ASP A 66 -6.82 13.33 9.93
CA ASP A 66 -6.24 13.96 11.11
C ASP A 66 -6.01 13.13 12.37
N VAL A 67 -4.78 12.98 12.88
CA VAL A 67 -4.55 12.50 14.27
C VAL A 67 -3.62 13.45 15.02
N GLY A 68 -3.65 13.44 16.35
CA GLY A 68 -2.90 14.39 17.17
C GLY A 68 -3.50 14.57 18.55
N PHE A 69 -3.43 15.80 19.09
CA PHE A 69 -3.87 16.13 20.44
C PHE A 69 -4.68 17.43 20.47
N LEU A 70 -5.64 17.48 21.39
CA LEU A 70 -6.36 18.68 21.81
C LEU A 70 -6.04 18.93 23.28
N GLN A 71 -5.37 20.05 23.56
CA GLN A 71 -4.98 20.49 24.88
C GLN A 71 -5.96 21.54 25.40
N PHE A 72 -6.69 21.18 26.45
CA PHE A 72 -7.58 22.07 27.21
C PHE A 72 -6.84 22.65 28.43
N PRO A 73 -7.39 23.68 29.11
CA PRO A 73 -6.74 24.26 30.29
C PRO A 73 -6.52 23.27 31.44
N LYS A 74 -7.42 22.28 31.57
CA LYS A 74 -7.42 21.30 32.67
C LYS A 74 -7.39 19.86 32.20
N GLY A 75 -7.15 19.60 30.92
CA GLY A 75 -7.24 18.25 30.37
C GLY A 75 -6.65 18.13 28.98
N GLN A 76 -6.55 16.90 28.51
CA GLN A 76 -6.01 16.58 27.19
C GLN A 76 -6.78 15.40 26.59
N LEU A 77 -7.08 15.54 25.31
CA LEU A 77 -7.68 14.51 24.48
C LEU A 77 -6.71 14.13 23.35
N LYS A 78 -6.61 12.84 23.06
CA LYS A 78 -5.88 12.36 21.88
C LYS A 78 -6.86 12.18 20.73
N VAL A 79 -6.66 12.92 19.64
CA VAL A 79 -7.42 12.75 18.39
C VAL A 79 -6.92 11.49 17.71
N VAL A 80 -7.80 10.51 17.55
CA VAL A 80 -7.50 9.22 16.90
C VAL A 80 -8.05 9.14 15.49
N ASP A 81 -9.00 10.00 15.16
CA ASP A 81 -9.59 10.14 13.83
C ASP A 81 -10.27 11.52 13.70
N THR A 82 -10.37 12.03 12.48
CA THR A 82 -11.04 13.30 12.18
C THR A 82 -11.95 13.10 10.97
N GLN A 83 -13.22 13.45 11.10
CA GLN A 83 -14.25 13.16 10.11
C GLN A 83 -15.04 14.44 9.80
N ALA A 84 -15.67 14.50 8.62
CA ALA A 84 -16.56 15.60 8.24
C ALA A 84 -18.01 15.10 8.20
N VAL A 85 -18.91 15.89 8.80
CA VAL A 85 -20.36 15.69 8.71
C VAL A 85 -20.96 16.98 8.17
N GLY A 86 -21.29 16.98 6.88
CA GLY A 86 -21.65 18.21 6.16
C GLY A 86 -20.50 19.22 6.17
N GLU A 87 -20.73 20.40 6.73
CA GLU A 87 -19.71 21.46 6.87
C GLU A 87 -19.06 21.50 8.27
N VAL A 88 -19.38 20.54 9.14
CA VAL A 88 -18.84 20.43 10.51
C VAL A 88 -17.74 19.38 10.56
N ILE A 89 -16.61 19.71 11.20
CA ILE A 89 -15.51 18.77 11.41
C ILE A 89 -15.59 18.20 12.82
N VAL A 90 -15.67 16.87 12.90
CA VAL A 90 -15.79 16.09 14.13
C VAL A 90 -14.44 15.45 14.44
N HIS A 91 -13.88 15.77 15.60
CA HIS A 91 -12.65 15.16 16.10
C HIS A 91 -13.04 13.98 16.99
N VAL A 92 -12.71 12.77 16.57
CA VAL A 92 -12.93 11.55 17.36
C VAL A 92 -11.72 11.35 18.26
N THR A 93 -11.96 11.37 19.57
CA THR A 93 -10.87 11.40 20.55
C THR A 93 -11.03 10.38 21.66
N VAL A 94 -9.92 10.11 22.34
CA VAL A 94 -9.87 9.32 23.58
C VAL A 94 -9.30 10.17 24.72
N PRO A 95 -9.83 10.06 25.96
CA PRO A 95 -9.29 10.79 27.11
C PRO A 95 -7.83 10.41 27.39
N VAL A 96 -6.99 11.42 27.61
CA VAL A 96 -5.63 11.22 28.13
C VAL A 96 -5.59 11.57 29.63
N SER A 97 -6.07 12.76 29.98
CA SER A 97 -6.10 13.22 31.37
C SER A 97 -7.05 14.39 31.58
N GLY A 98 -7.47 14.61 32.82
CA GLY A 98 -8.12 15.84 33.25
C GLY A 98 -9.56 16.01 32.76
N SER A 99 -10.01 17.26 32.67
CA SER A 99 -11.37 17.64 32.28
C SER A 99 -11.36 18.63 31.11
N TYR A 100 -12.44 18.63 30.33
CA TYR A 100 -12.66 19.46 29.16
C TYR A 100 -14.13 19.88 29.12
N ALA A 101 -14.40 21.14 28.79
CA ALA A 101 -15.74 21.70 28.74
C ALA A 101 -15.99 22.49 27.45
N GLU A 102 -17.26 22.59 27.07
CA GLU A 102 -17.70 23.46 25.97
C GLU A 102 -17.41 24.94 26.32
N GLY A 103 -17.10 25.74 25.30
CA GLY A 103 -16.69 27.14 25.42
C GLY A 103 -15.24 27.35 25.86
N GLU A 104 -14.51 26.29 26.24
CA GLU A 104 -13.09 26.42 26.58
C GLU A 104 -12.22 26.66 25.34
N GLN A 105 -11.15 27.43 25.55
CA GLN A 105 -10.06 27.54 24.58
C GLN A 105 -9.28 26.23 24.53
N VAL A 106 -8.98 25.77 23.33
CA VAL A 106 -8.27 24.52 23.07
C VAL A 106 -7.11 24.78 22.12
N HIS A 107 -5.96 24.24 22.47
CA HIS A 107 -4.78 24.24 21.62
C HIS A 107 -4.69 22.88 20.92
N GLY A 108 -4.81 22.88 19.59
CA GLY A 108 -4.73 21.65 18.79
C GLY A 108 -3.35 21.48 18.18
N THR A 109 -2.81 20.25 18.22
CA THR A 109 -1.53 19.88 17.61
C THR A 109 -1.71 18.60 16.79
N ILE A 110 -1.48 18.66 15.48
CA ILE A 110 -1.55 17.46 14.62
C ILE A 110 -0.26 16.64 14.72
N ASP A 111 -0.36 15.34 14.48
CA ASP A 111 0.81 14.50 14.23
C ASP A 111 1.42 14.88 12.86
N TRP A 112 2.39 15.79 12.90
CA TRP A 112 3.01 16.33 11.70
C TRP A 112 3.68 15.25 10.86
N LYS A 113 4.26 14.21 11.48
CA LYS A 113 4.92 13.16 10.71
C LYS A 113 3.91 12.43 9.85
N ILE A 114 2.79 12.03 10.42
CA ILE A 114 1.71 11.34 9.71
C ILE A 114 1.11 12.26 8.63
N ARG A 115 0.80 13.51 8.96
CA ARG A 115 0.29 14.50 8.00
C ARG A 115 1.23 14.67 6.81
N TYR A 116 2.52 14.87 7.08
CA TYR A 116 3.49 15.14 6.03
C TYR A 116 3.72 13.92 5.14
N ASP A 117 3.77 12.71 5.72
CA ASP A 117 3.86 11.49 4.92
C ASP A 117 2.59 11.28 4.07
N ARG A 118 1.40 11.58 4.59
CA ARG A 118 0.16 11.60 3.77
C ARG A 118 0.23 12.65 2.65
N MET A 119 0.72 13.87 2.90
CA MET A 119 0.90 14.90 1.86
C MET A 119 1.83 14.44 0.73
N LYS A 120 2.91 13.70 1.06
CA LYS A 120 3.81 13.10 0.07
C LYS A 120 3.11 12.01 -0.74
N HIS A 121 2.38 11.11 -0.09
CA HIS A 121 1.61 10.07 -0.79
C HIS A 121 0.51 10.67 -1.67
N HIS A 122 -0.17 11.72 -1.19
CA HIS A 122 -1.20 12.41 -1.94
C HIS A 122 -0.59 13.05 -3.20
N THR A 123 0.45 13.85 -3.05
CA THR A 123 1.10 14.47 -4.21
C THR A 123 1.73 13.42 -5.13
N GLY A 124 2.29 12.34 -4.56
CA GLY A 124 2.79 11.19 -5.30
C GLY A 124 1.72 10.49 -6.14
N SER A 125 0.46 10.44 -5.70
CA SER A 125 -0.64 9.86 -6.48
C SER A 125 -0.90 10.66 -7.76
N HIS A 126 -0.84 12.00 -7.69
CA HIS A 126 -0.94 12.87 -8.87
C HIS A 126 0.24 12.64 -9.83
N LEU A 127 1.47 12.53 -9.30
CA LEU A 127 2.64 12.25 -10.13
C LEU A 127 2.51 10.91 -10.85
N ILE A 128 2.10 9.86 -10.15
CA ILE A 128 1.89 8.53 -10.71
C ILE A 128 0.75 8.53 -11.74
N PHE A 129 -0.39 9.14 -11.43
CA PHE A 129 -1.53 9.23 -12.36
C PHE A 129 -1.12 9.85 -13.70
N SER A 130 -0.47 11.00 -13.64
CA SER A 130 0.02 11.72 -14.81
C SER A 130 1.16 10.97 -15.52
N SER A 131 1.98 10.19 -14.81
CA SER A 131 2.97 9.29 -15.40
C SER A 131 2.35 8.11 -16.14
N ILE A 132 1.31 7.47 -15.58
CA ILE A 132 0.55 6.38 -16.24
C ILE A 132 0.01 6.89 -17.57
N LYS A 133 -0.67 8.04 -17.56
CA LYS A 133 -1.24 8.66 -18.76
C LYS A 133 -0.18 8.84 -19.86
N ARG A 134 1.01 9.34 -19.50
CA ARG A 134 2.10 9.63 -20.45
C ARG A 134 2.80 8.38 -20.97
N VAL A 135 3.17 7.44 -20.10
CA VAL A 135 3.84 6.19 -20.47
C VAL A 135 2.95 5.32 -21.36
N LEU A 136 1.65 5.32 -21.09
CA LEU A 136 0.69 4.54 -21.88
C LEU A 136 0.19 5.29 -23.13
N GLY A 137 0.63 6.54 -23.36
CA GLY A 137 0.24 7.35 -24.52
C GLY A 137 -1.26 7.65 -24.57
N LEU A 138 -1.88 7.90 -23.41
CA LEU A 138 -3.31 8.10 -23.28
C LEU A 138 -3.66 9.60 -23.31
N GLU A 139 -4.65 9.96 -24.13
CA GLU A 139 -5.23 11.30 -24.08
C GLU A 139 -6.12 11.49 -22.84
N GLU A 140 -6.79 10.42 -22.42
CA GLU A 140 -7.66 10.37 -21.24
C GLU A 140 -7.39 9.08 -20.46
N LEU A 141 -7.32 9.19 -19.13
CA LEU A 141 -7.23 8.08 -18.21
C LEU A 141 -8.31 8.28 -17.16
N MET A 142 -9.17 7.29 -16.98
CA MET A 142 -10.25 7.41 -16.01
C MET A 142 -9.76 7.03 -14.61
N TYR A 143 -9.94 7.94 -13.67
CA TYR A 143 -9.68 7.74 -12.26
C TYR A 143 -10.82 6.94 -11.62
N MET A 144 -10.49 5.85 -10.92
CA MET A 144 -11.45 4.97 -10.27
C MET A 144 -11.40 5.04 -8.73
N GLY A 145 -10.30 5.55 -8.17
CA GLY A 145 -10.15 5.70 -6.72
C GLY A 145 -8.71 5.94 -6.28
N VAL A 146 -8.56 6.47 -5.07
CA VAL A 146 -7.28 6.68 -4.38
C VAL A 146 -7.45 6.32 -2.92
N GLU A 147 -6.38 5.83 -2.33
CA GLU A 147 -6.24 5.74 -0.88
C GLU A 147 -4.88 6.36 -0.53
N VAL A 148 -4.87 7.27 0.42
CA VAL A 148 -3.69 7.98 0.89
C VAL A 148 -3.53 7.66 2.38
N GLY A 149 -2.69 6.66 2.64
CA GLY A 149 -2.30 6.25 3.98
C GLY A 149 -0.99 6.89 4.43
N GLU A 150 -0.57 6.54 5.65
CA GLU A 150 0.70 6.98 6.22
C GLU A 150 1.91 6.31 5.54
N LYS A 151 1.85 4.99 5.32
CA LYS A 151 2.99 4.18 4.85
C LYS A 151 2.99 3.90 3.35
N LYS A 152 1.79 3.85 2.77
CA LYS A 152 1.55 3.56 1.37
C LYS A 152 0.29 4.28 0.90
N GLY A 153 0.22 4.52 -0.40
CA GLY A 153 -0.98 4.92 -1.10
C GLY A 153 -1.33 3.91 -2.18
N ARG A 154 -2.51 4.06 -2.76
CA ARG A 154 -2.90 3.34 -3.96
C ARG A 154 -3.66 4.24 -4.92
N ILE A 155 -3.58 3.94 -6.20
CA ILE A 155 -4.40 4.54 -7.22
C ILE A 155 -5.03 3.46 -8.10
N ASP A 156 -6.33 3.60 -8.35
CA ASP A 156 -7.10 2.73 -9.22
C ASP A 156 -7.43 3.49 -10.50
N VAL A 157 -7.09 2.90 -11.64
CA VAL A 157 -7.30 3.51 -12.95
C VAL A 157 -8.01 2.55 -13.88
N SER A 158 -8.91 3.06 -14.71
CA SER A 158 -9.49 2.26 -15.78
C SER A 158 -8.58 2.28 -16.99
N TYR A 159 -7.95 1.14 -17.24
CA TYR A 159 -7.12 0.89 -18.41
C TYR A 159 -7.47 -0.50 -18.95
N GLY A 160 -7.99 -0.54 -20.18
CA GLY A 160 -8.58 -1.76 -20.78
C GLY A 160 -7.58 -2.91 -21.03
N LYS A 161 -6.29 -2.68 -20.79
CA LYS A 161 -5.20 -3.65 -20.96
C LYS A 161 -4.41 -3.80 -19.66
N PRO A 162 -3.70 -4.91 -19.44
CA PRO A 162 -2.79 -5.01 -18.31
C PRO A 162 -1.60 -4.04 -18.50
N ILE A 163 -1.20 -3.37 -17.43
CA ILE A 163 0.07 -2.63 -17.36
C ILE A 163 1.20 -3.65 -17.18
N SER A 164 2.17 -3.67 -18.08
CA SER A 164 3.29 -4.61 -18.05
C SER A 164 4.36 -4.20 -17.01
N PRO A 165 5.20 -5.15 -16.55
CA PRO A 165 6.30 -4.83 -15.63
C PRO A 165 7.24 -3.73 -16.15
N SER A 166 7.55 -3.70 -17.45
CA SER A 166 8.38 -2.66 -18.05
C SER A 166 7.71 -1.28 -18.01
N GLN A 167 6.40 -1.22 -18.26
CA GLN A 167 5.64 0.02 -18.14
C GLN A 167 5.57 0.51 -16.69
N LEU A 168 5.42 -0.39 -15.70
CA LEU A 168 5.47 -0.01 -14.28
C LEU A 168 6.83 0.60 -13.92
N MET A 169 7.93 0.03 -14.40
CA MET A 169 9.27 0.60 -14.19
C MET A 169 9.41 1.99 -14.83
N GLU A 170 8.86 2.19 -16.02
CA GLU A 170 8.87 3.49 -16.70
C GLU A 170 8.00 4.53 -15.97
N ILE A 171 6.82 4.13 -15.46
CA ILE A 171 5.93 4.97 -14.66
C ILE A 171 6.63 5.40 -13.36
N GLU A 172 7.29 4.47 -12.65
CA GLU A 172 8.07 4.77 -11.44
C GLU A 172 9.21 5.75 -11.77
N SER A 173 9.97 5.49 -12.84
CA SER A 173 11.09 6.33 -13.27
C SER A 173 10.64 7.75 -13.63
N LEU A 174 9.56 7.89 -14.41
CA LEU A 174 9.01 9.17 -14.83
C LEU A 174 8.46 9.95 -13.62
N SER A 175 7.79 9.29 -12.68
CA SER A 175 7.29 9.92 -11.46
C SER A 175 8.43 10.47 -10.60
N ASN A 176 9.50 9.68 -10.41
CA ASN A 176 10.69 10.13 -9.68
C ASN A 176 11.43 11.27 -10.40
N LYS A 177 11.50 11.23 -11.74
CA LYS A 177 12.07 12.32 -12.53
C LYS A 177 11.38 13.65 -12.20
N VAL A 178 10.06 13.66 -12.12
CA VAL A 178 9.29 14.86 -11.77
C VAL A 178 9.53 15.29 -10.32
N CYS A 179 9.78 14.36 -9.39
CA CYS A 179 10.25 14.73 -8.06
C CYS A 179 11.57 15.50 -8.12
N PHE A 180 12.55 15.04 -8.92
CA PHE A 180 13.85 15.70 -9.07
C PHE A 180 13.78 17.06 -9.78
N GLU A 181 12.76 17.29 -10.60
CA GLU A 181 12.52 18.58 -11.26
C GLU A 181 12.05 19.68 -10.30
N ASN A 182 11.66 19.34 -9.06
CA ASN A 182 11.23 20.29 -8.03
C ASN A 182 10.14 21.27 -8.50
N ARG A 183 9.14 20.75 -9.20
CA ARG A 183 8.03 21.53 -9.74
C ARG A 183 7.17 22.09 -8.61
N LYS A 184 6.67 23.31 -8.76
CA LYS A 184 5.80 23.92 -7.75
C LYS A 184 4.45 23.21 -7.69
N VAL A 185 3.93 23.05 -6.48
CA VAL A 185 2.58 22.56 -6.22
C VAL A 185 1.77 23.70 -5.62
N LYS A 186 0.65 24.03 -6.26
CA LYS A 186 -0.23 25.13 -5.86
C LYS A 186 -1.64 24.62 -5.65
N SER A 187 -2.36 25.27 -4.75
CA SER A 187 -3.80 25.02 -4.60
C SER A 187 -4.55 26.31 -4.36
N TRP A 188 -5.76 26.42 -4.92
CA TRP A 188 -6.63 27.57 -4.72
C TRP A 188 -8.09 27.16 -4.91
N PHE A 189 -9.00 28.02 -4.45
CA PHE A 189 -10.43 27.85 -4.72
C PHE A 189 -10.84 28.67 -5.95
N THR A 190 -11.74 28.11 -6.74
CA THR A 190 -12.40 28.78 -7.87
C THR A 190 -13.82 28.20 -8.04
N THR A 191 -14.57 28.64 -9.05
CA THR A 191 -15.82 27.99 -9.44
C THR A 191 -15.54 26.82 -10.39
N ARG A 192 -16.42 25.83 -10.38
CA ARG A 192 -16.32 24.69 -11.30
C ARG A 192 -16.32 25.14 -12.76
N GLU A 193 -17.18 26.08 -13.11
CA GLU A 193 -17.27 26.60 -14.48
C GLU A 193 -15.94 27.22 -14.92
N GLU A 194 -15.27 27.97 -14.02
CA GLU A 194 -13.99 28.59 -14.34
C GLU A 194 -12.85 27.58 -14.46
N ALA A 195 -12.83 26.58 -13.58
CA ALA A 195 -11.87 25.49 -13.67
C ALA A 195 -12.04 24.73 -15.00
N GLU A 196 -13.26 24.32 -15.34
CA GLU A 196 -13.58 23.61 -16.57
C GLU A 196 -13.25 24.44 -17.81
N ARG A 197 -13.53 25.75 -17.78
CA ARG A 197 -13.16 26.68 -18.87
C ARG A 197 -11.65 26.77 -19.07
N THR A 198 -10.88 26.74 -17.99
CA THR A 198 -9.41 26.94 -18.02
C THR A 198 -8.67 25.66 -18.39
N TYR A 199 -9.06 24.53 -17.81
CA TYR A 199 -8.30 23.28 -17.87
C TYR A 199 -9.01 22.17 -18.66
N GLY A 200 -10.29 22.35 -18.96
CA GLY A 200 -11.11 21.41 -19.72
C GLY A 200 -11.04 20.00 -19.16
N LYS A 201 -10.82 19.05 -20.07
CA LYS A 201 -10.75 17.61 -19.77
C LYS A 201 -9.58 17.22 -18.86
N SER A 202 -8.57 18.08 -18.69
CA SER A 202 -7.40 17.78 -17.85
C SER A 202 -7.75 17.65 -16.37
N LEU A 203 -8.85 18.26 -15.92
CA LEU A 203 -9.29 18.22 -14.51
C LEU A 203 -9.77 16.85 -14.03
N GLY A 204 -10.05 15.92 -14.94
CA GLY A 204 -10.60 14.61 -14.59
C GLY A 204 -11.97 14.67 -13.92
N VAL A 205 -12.80 15.65 -14.32
CA VAL A 205 -14.14 15.83 -13.74
C VAL A 205 -15.01 14.61 -14.00
N THR A 206 -15.56 14.04 -12.94
CA THR A 206 -16.54 12.93 -13.00
C THR A 206 -17.93 13.42 -12.60
N GLU A 207 -18.98 12.64 -12.86
CA GLU A 207 -20.37 12.98 -12.51
C GLU A 207 -20.59 13.20 -11.01
N VAL A 208 -19.75 12.60 -10.16
CA VAL A 208 -19.79 12.74 -8.69
C VAL A 208 -19.02 13.96 -8.15
N THR A 209 -18.47 14.79 -9.05
CA THR A 209 -17.74 16.00 -8.63
C THR A 209 -18.73 17.08 -8.16
N PRO A 210 -18.51 17.73 -7.01
CA PRO A 210 -19.40 18.79 -6.51
C PRO A 210 -19.55 19.97 -7.49
N SER A 211 -20.74 20.59 -7.50
CA SER A 211 -20.99 21.86 -8.21
C SER A 211 -20.62 23.07 -7.35
N GLY A 212 -20.38 24.23 -7.98
CA GLY A 212 -20.12 25.48 -7.27
C GLY A 212 -18.62 25.71 -6.96
N ARG A 213 -18.30 26.03 -5.70
CA ARG A 213 -16.92 26.35 -5.28
C ARG A 213 -16.11 25.06 -5.15
N VAL A 214 -15.03 24.96 -5.93
CA VAL A 214 -14.14 23.80 -5.97
C VAL A 214 -12.71 24.19 -5.62
N ARG A 215 -11.93 23.22 -5.13
CA ARG A 215 -10.49 23.38 -4.89
C ARG A 215 -9.70 22.72 -6.00
N VAL A 216 -8.86 23.51 -6.67
CA VAL A 216 -7.93 23.04 -7.70
C VAL A 216 -6.57 22.83 -7.06
N VAL A 217 -5.91 21.74 -7.41
CA VAL A 217 -4.50 21.48 -7.12
C VAL A 217 -3.78 21.34 -8.45
N GLU A 218 -2.67 22.05 -8.59
CA GLU A 218 -1.82 22.04 -9.78
C GLU A 218 -0.40 21.66 -9.39
N VAL A 219 0.15 20.66 -10.08
CA VAL A 219 1.57 20.40 -10.17
C VAL A 219 2.07 21.03 -11.47
N GLU A 220 2.92 22.06 -11.34
CA GLU A 220 3.34 22.95 -12.44
C GLU A 220 3.71 22.18 -13.73
N GLY A 221 2.94 22.44 -14.80
CA GLY A 221 3.16 21.82 -16.11
C GLY A 221 3.10 20.29 -16.13
N TRP A 222 2.54 19.65 -15.11
CA TRP A 222 2.47 18.20 -14.97
C TRP A 222 1.04 17.69 -14.83
N ASP A 223 0.33 18.15 -13.81
CA ASP A 223 -0.97 17.63 -13.41
C ASP A 223 -1.86 18.75 -12.87
N VAL A 224 -3.16 18.69 -13.13
CA VAL A 224 -4.15 19.60 -12.56
C VAL A 224 -5.42 18.82 -12.28
N ALA A 225 -5.93 18.91 -11.05
CA ALA A 225 -7.12 18.16 -10.66
C ALA A 225 -7.93 18.87 -9.58
N LEU A 226 -9.20 18.50 -9.48
CA LEU A 226 -10.06 18.90 -8.38
C LEU A 226 -9.76 17.99 -7.18
N CYS A 227 -9.14 18.54 -6.13
CA CYS A 227 -8.69 17.76 -4.99
C CYS A 227 -8.84 18.54 -3.68
N CYS A 228 -9.45 17.89 -2.69
CA CYS A 228 -9.61 18.42 -1.34
C CYS A 228 -8.46 18.06 -0.40
N GLY A 229 -7.56 17.16 -0.76
CA GLY A 229 -6.50 16.70 0.13
C GLY A 229 -5.40 17.71 0.43
N THR A 230 -4.54 17.39 1.39
CA THR A 230 -3.37 18.19 1.73
C THR A 230 -2.18 17.79 0.84
N HIS A 231 -1.44 18.78 0.34
CA HIS A 231 -0.33 18.57 -0.59
C HIS A 231 0.96 19.24 -0.11
N VAL A 232 2.10 18.70 -0.53
CA VAL A 232 3.40 19.36 -0.35
C VAL A 232 3.48 20.60 -1.26
N LYS A 233 4.43 21.52 -1.00
CA LYS A 233 4.63 22.75 -1.77
C LYS A 233 5.43 22.52 -3.06
N SER A 234 6.18 21.43 -3.14
CA SER A 234 6.99 21.09 -4.31
C SER A 234 7.12 19.58 -4.51
N THR A 235 7.34 19.15 -5.75
CA THR A 235 7.50 17.70 -6.06
C THR A 235 8.77 17.10 -5.44
N ALA A 236 9.78 17.91 -5.13
CA ALA A 236 10.99 17.42 -4.45
C ALA A 236 10.70 16.92 -3.03
N GLU A 237 9.70 17.49 -2.36
CA GLU A 237 9.30 17.08 -1.00
C GLU A 237 8.64 15.70 -0.94
N VAL A 238 8.08 15.23 -2.07
CA VAL A 238 7.59 13.84 -2.20
C VAL A 238 8.73 12.86 -1.98
N GLY A 239 9.94 13.22 -2.41
CA GLY A 239 11.12 12.36 -2.36
C GLY A 239 11.00 11.18 -3.33
N LEU A 240 11.57 10.04 -2.93
CA LEU A 240 11.51 8.81 -3.72
C LEU A 240 10.07 8.30 -3.78
N ILE A 241 9.66 7.85 -4.96
CA ILE A 241 8.44 7.07 -5.17
C ILE A 241 8.84 5.64 -5.49
N LYS A 242 8.22 4.68 -4.82
CA LYS A 242 8.38 3.25 -5.12
C LYS A 242 7.03 2.63 -5.39
N ILE A 243 6.85 2.06 -6.58
CA ILE A 243 5.72 1.17 -6.88
C ILE A 243 6.01 -0.15 -6.18
N LEU A 244 5.08 -0.56 -5.33
CA LEU A 244 5.18 -1.77 -4.51
C LEU A 244 4.63 -2.97 -5.26
N ASP A 245 3.43 -2.82 -5.83
CA ASP A 245 2.75 -3.89 -6.52
C ASP A 245 1.65 -3.34 -7.45
N ARG A 246 1.15 -4.23 -8.31
CA ARG A 246 0.07 -3.98 -9.25
C ARG A 246 -0.96 -5.10 -9.16
N PHE A 247 -2.22 -4.73 -8.96
CA PHE A 247 -3.33 -5.66 -8.85
C PHE A 247 -4.37 -5.38 -9.94
N ARG A 248 -4.91 -6.44 -10.52
CA ARG A 248 -6.08 -6.33 -11.41
C ARG A 248 -7.34 -6.56 -10.57
N LEU A 249 -8.11 -5.51 -10.33
CA LEU A 249 -9.32 -5.59 -9.50
C LEU A 249 -10.48 -6.24 -10.26
N GLN A 250 -10.68 -5.81 -11.50
CA GLN A 250 -11.67 -6.35 -12.43
C GLN A 250 -11.22 -6.14 -13.87
N LYS A 251 -12.03 -6.56 -14.84
CA LYS A 251 -11.70 -6.35 -16.26
C LYS A 251 -11.60 -4.84 -16.55
N GLY A 252 -10.41 -4.39 -16.92
CA GLY A 252 -10.15 -3.00 -17.30
C GLY A 252 -9.91 -2.04 -16.14
N VAL A 253 -9.74 -2.52 -14.90
CA VAL A 253 -9.37 -1.69 -13.74
C VAL A 253 -8.10 -2.23 -13.09
N GLU A 254 -7.10 -1.37 -13.00
CA GLU A 254 -5.76 -1.65 -12.51
C GLU A 254 -5.51 -0.82 -11.26
N ARG A 255 -5.07 -1.47 -10.19
CA ARG A 255 -4.62 -0.85 -8.94
C ARG A 255 -3.12 -0.84 -8.90
N ILE A 256 -2.54 0.31 -8.62
CA ILE A 256 -1.10 0.46 -8.37
C ILE A 256 -0.94 0.87 -6.91
N GLU A 257 -0.27 0.03 -6.12
CA GLU A 257 0.16 0.38 -4.76
C GLU A 257 1.57 0.99 -4.81
N PHE A 258 1.77 2.07 -4.06
CA PHE A 258 3.04 2.77 -4.03
C PHE A 258 3.33 3.32 -2.64
N SER A 259 4.59 3.68 -2.42
CA SER A 259 5.03 4.43 -1.24
C SER A 259 5.83 5.64 -1.69
N ALA A 260 5.86 6.68 -0.87
CA ALA A 260 6.60 7.91 -1.10
C ALA A 260 7.49 8.27 0.11
N GLY A 261 8.55 9.04 -0.14
CA GLY A 261 9.42 9.61 0.89
C GLY A 261 10.18 8.56 1.72
N GLU A 262 10.09 8.67 3.04
CA GLU A 262 10.83 7.80 3.98
C GLU A 262 10.41 6.33 3.82
N TYR A 263 9.12 6.07 3.61
CA TYR A 263 8.61 4.71 3.47
C TYR A 263 9.07 4.07 2.14
N ALA A 264 9.14 4.85 1.05
CA ALA A 264 9.76 4.40 -0.20
C ALA A 264 11.25 4.07 -0.02
N TYR A 265 11.99 4.92 0.71
CA TYR A 265 13.39 4.67 1.03
C TYR A 265 13.57 3.38 1.85
N LYS A 266 12.70 3.11 2.82
CA LYS A 266 12.73 1.85 3.60
C LYS A 266 12.58 0.61 2.72
N HIS A 267 11.77 0.68 1.65
CA HIS A 267 11.67 -0.42 0.69
C HIS A 267 12.98 -0.63 -0.10
N TYR A 268 13.63 0.45 -0.51
CA TYR A 268 14.95 0.38 -1.15
C TYR A 268 16.02 -0.18 -0.20
N GLU A 269 16.08 0.32 1.03
CA GLU A 269 17.00 -0.15 2.05
C GLU A 269 16.82 -1.65 2.32
N TRP A 270 15.58 -2.10 2.47
CA TRP A 270 15.26 -3.52 2.65
C TRP A 270 15.77 -4.36 1.47
N ALA A 271 15.50 -3.95 0.23
CA ALA A 271 15.94 -4.67 -0.96
C ALA A 271 17.48 -4.76 -1.04
N MET A 272 18.19 -3.67 -0.73
CA MET A 272 19.65 -3.66 -0.72
C MET A 272 20.24 -4.55 0.39
N ARG A 273 19.65 -4.55 1.58
CA ARG A 273 20.05 -5.47 2.66
C ARG A 273 19.87 -6.92 2.24
N THR A 274 18.75 -7.26 1.60
CA THR A 274 18.49 -8.61 1.08
C THR A 274 19.50 -9.00 0.00
N LEU A 275 19.81 -8.11 -0.96
CA LEU A 275 20.80 -8.38 -2.00
C LEU A 275 22.20 -8.60 -1.42
N ASN A 276 22.60 -7.80 -0.43
CA ASN A 276 23.90 -7.97 0.23
C ASN A 276 23.97 -9.29 1.02
N GLU A 277 22.87 -9.69 1.65
CA GLU A 277 22.81 -10.97 2.36
C GLU A 277 22.89 -12.15 1.38
N LEU A 278 22.19 -12.09 0.25
CA LEU A 278 22.31 -13.10 -0.81
C LEU A 278 23.72 -13.17 -1.39
N SER A 279 24.37 -12.02 -1.61
CA SER A 279 25.76 -11.94 -2.04
C SER A 279 26.70 -12.67 -1.06
N ARG A 280 26.48 -12.50 0.26
CA ARG A 280 27.25 -13.19 1.31
C ARG A 280 27.02 -14.70 1.33
N ILE A 281 25.76 -15.13 1.22
CA ILE A 281 25.38 -16.56 1.21
C ILE A 281 25.98 -17.27 -0.01
N LEU A 282 25.85 -16.66 -1.18
CA LEU A 282 26.33 -17.21 -2.46
C LEU A 282 27.83 -16.99 -2.67
N ARG A 283 28.47 -16.14 -1.85
CA ARG A 283 29.87 -15.71 -2.00
C ARG A 283 30.16 -15.14 -3.39
N ALA A 284 29.23 -14.35 -3.92
CA ALA A 284 29.32 -13.78 -5.26
C ALA A 284 28.89 -12.30 -5.27
N PRO A 285 29.43 -11.47 -6.17
CA PRO A 285 29.01 -10.08 -6.34
C PRO A 285 27.50 -9.96 -6.60
N THR A 286 26.89 -8.86 -6.19
CA THR A 286 25.43 -8.64 -6.34
C THR A 286 24.96 -8.72 -7.79
N GLN A 287 25.80 -8.34 -8.75
CA GLN A 287 25.53 -8.42 -10.19
C GLN A 287 25.41 -9.87 -10.68
N ASN A 288 26.03 -10.83 -9.98
CA ASN A 288 26.08 -12.24 -10.39
C ASN A 288 25.11 -13.14 -9.63
N ILE A 289 24.36 -12.61 -8.64
CA ILE A 289 23.44 -13.40 -7.79
C ILE A 289 22.49 -14.27 -8.62
N VAL A 290 21.89 -13.72 -9.67
CA VAL A 290 20.94 -14.46 -10.53
C VAL A 290 21.63 -15.63 -11.23
N HIS A 291 22.85 -15.43 -11.71
CA HIS A 291 23.62 -16.49 -12.36
C HIS A 291 23.96 -17.61 -11.38
N GLU A 292 24.47 -17.27 -10.19
CA GLU A 292 24.81 -18.26 -9.14
C GLU A 292 23.59 -19.05 -8.67
N ILE A 293 22.43 -18.40 -8.53
CA ILE A 293 21.18 -19.11 -8.19
C ILE A 293 20.82 -20.12 -9.28
N ASN A 294 20.95 -19.77 -10.56
CA ASN A 294 20.67 -20.71 -11.65
C ASN A 294 21.64 -21.90 -11.64
N LEU A 295 22.94 -21.66 -11.40
CA LEU A 295 23.93 -22.73 -11.26
C LEU A 295 23.57 -23.69 -10.10
N LEU A 296 23.18 -23.14 -8.95
CA LEU A 296 22.75 -23.95 -7.79
C LEU A 296 21.47 -24.76 -8.07
N LEU A 297 20.51 -24.18 -8.81
CA LEU A 297 19.29 -24.89 -9.20
C LEU A 297 19.59 -26.04 -10.17
N ASP A 298 20.49 -25.83 -11.11
CA ASP A 298 20.94 -26.85 -12.05
C ASP A 298 21.74 -27.97 -11.35
N GLU A 299 22.66 -27.61 -10.45
CA GLU A 299 23.40 -28.58 -9.63
C GLU A 299 22.45 -29.41 -8.77
N LYS A 300 21.47 -28.78 -8.11
CA LYS A 300 20.43 -29.47 -7.33
C LYS A 300 19.66 -30.47 -8.19
N ARG A 301 19.31 -30.11 -9.43
CA ARG A 301 18.62 -31.03 -10.35
C ARG A 301 19.52 -32.22 -10.71
N LEU A 302 20.78 -31.99 -11.05
CA LEU A 302 21.74 -33.05 -11.40
C LEU A 302 22.04 -33.98 -10.22
N LEU A 303 22.15 -33.44 -9.00
CA LEU A 303 22.34 -34.24 -7.80
C LEU A 303 21.14 -35.14 -7.51
N LYS A 304 19.91 -34.62 -7.69
CA LYS A 304 18.69 -35.44 -7.58
C LYS A 304 18.66 -36.58 -8.59
N GLU A 305 19.02 -36.31 -9.85
CA GLU A 305 19.10 -37.35 -10.89
C GLU A 305 20.17 -38.41 -10.59
N LYS A 306 21.34 -37.99 -10.08
CA LYS A 306 22.40 -38.91 -9.66
C LYS A 306 21.98 -39.77 -8.46
N MET A 307 21.35 -39.15 -7.46
CA MET A 307 20.84 -39.85 -6.27
C MET A 307 19.82 -40.92 -6.67
N GLU A 308 18.90 -40.59 -7.57
CA GLU A 308 17.91 -41.54 -8.09
C GLU A 308 18.58 -42.68 -8.86
N LYS A 309 19.61 -42.41 -9.68
CA LYS A 309 20.39 -43.46 -10.36
C LYS A 309 21.12 -44.37 -9.38
N ILE A 310 21.74 -43.83 -8.34
CA ILE A 310 22.45 -44.60 -7.31
C ILE A 310 21.46 -45.46 -6.53
N LYS A 311 20.34 -44.89 -6.10
CA LYS A 311 19.25 -45.59 -5.41
C LYS A 311 18.75 -46.76 -6.24
N ASN A 312 18.53 -46.55 -7.54
CA ASN A 312 18.11 -47.61 -8.46
C ASN A 312 19.14 -48.74 -8.58
N ARG A 313 20.44 -48.41 -8.67
CA ARG A 313 21.51 -49.42 -8.67
C ARG A 313 21.59 -50.20 -7.35
N LEU A 314 21.30 -49.56 -6.23
CA LEU A 314 21.26 -50.21 -4.92
C LEU A 314 20.10 -51.20 -4.83
N ILE A 315 18.90 -50.79 -5.26
CA ILE A 315 17.72 -51.66 -5.36
C ILE A 315 18.01 -52.87 -6.24
N ASP A 316 18.65 -52.67 -7.40
CA ASP A 316 19.02 -53.77 -8.30
C ASP A 316 20.01 -54.74 -7.62
N ALA A 317 21.01 -54.21 -6.90
CA ALA A 317 22.01 -55.01 -6.20
C ALA A 317 21.41 -55.80 -5.03
N GLU A 318 20.57 -55.17 -4.22
CA GLU A 318 19.85 -55.80 -3.11
C GLU A 318 18.90 -56.89 -3.60
N ALA A 319 18.14 -56.63 -4.67
CA ALA A 319 17.30 -57.66 -5.30
C ALA A 319 18.12 -58.89 -5.71
N ASN A 320 19.29 -58.68 -6.34
CA ASN A 320 20.16 -59.79 -6.74
C ASN A 320 20.72 -60.57 -5.55
N GLU A 321 21.03 -59.90 -4.44
CA GLU A 321 21.51 -60.56 -3.24
C GLU A 321 20.40 -61.36 -2.55
N LEU A 322 19.18 -60.82 -2.53
CA LEU A 322 18.00 -61.52 -2.03
C LEU A 322 17.65 -62.76 -2.85
N LEU A 323 17.82 -62.73 -4.18
CA LEU A 323 17.64 -63.92 -5.04
C LEU A 323 18.58 -65.07 -4.64
N LYS A 324 19.81 -64.78 -4.22
CA LYS A 324 20.75 -65.82 -3.75
C LYS A 324 20.29 -66.47 -2.45
N GLN A 325 19.45 -65.79 -1.66
CA GLN A 325 18.88 -66.30 -0.41
C GLN A 325 17.57 -67.06 -0.63
N ALA A 326 17.03 -67.06 -1.86
CA ALA A 326 15.78 -67.75 -2.17
C ALA A 326 15.95 -69.26 -2.03
N LYS A 327 14.98 -69.92 -1.37
CA LYS A 327 14.98 -71.38 -1.18
C LYS A 327 14.28 -72.04 -2.36
N SER A 328 14.87 -73.12 -2.89
CA SER A 328 14.23 -73.92 -3.94
C SER A 328 13.09 -74.76 -3.36
N PHE A 329 11.94 -74.73 -4.02
CA PHE A 329 10.75 -75.50 -3.65
C PHE A 329 10.11 -76.07 -4.92
N SER A 330 10.41 -77.34 -5.22
CA SER A 330 10.09 -77.98 -6.51
C SER A 330 10.68 -77.19 -7.69
N GLU A 331 9.85 -76.80 -8.67
CA GLU A 331 10.19 -75.98 -9.84
C GLU A 331 10.25 -74.47 -9.55
N PHE A 332 9.90 -74.02 -8.34
CA PHE A 332 9.84 -72.60 -7.97
C PHE A 332 10.93 -72.22 -6.96
N LYS A 333 11.24 -70.91 -6.90
CA LYS A 333 12.02 -70.29 -5.83
C LYS A 333 11.11 -69.51 -4.91
N PHE A 334 11.28 -69.67 -3.59
CA PHE A 334 10.52 -68.95 -2.58
C PHE A 334 11.43 -68.02 -1.77
N LEU A 335 11.03 -66.75 -1.64
CA LEU A 335 11.71 -65.72 -0.85
C LEU A 335 10.66 -64.94 -0.05
N SER A 336 10.89 -64.80 1.26
CA SER A 336 10.13 -63.92 2.14
C SER A 336 11.11 -63.14 3.02
N LYS A 337 11.05 -61.82 2.94
CA LYS A 337 11.94 -60.91 3.67
C LYS A 337 11.22 -59.60 3.96
N GLU A 338 11.34 -59.13 5.19
CA GLU A 338 10.95 -57.78 5.59
C GLU A 338 12.13 -56.83 5.36
N ILE A 339 11.84 -55.67 4.75
CA ILE A 339 12.82 -54.64 4.43
C ILE A 339 12.29 -53.33 5.02
N GLU A 340 13.03 -52.78 5.98
CA GLU A 340 12.70 -51.52 6.66
C GLU A 340 13.20 -50.31 5.85
N ASP A 341 12.60 -49.13 6.09
CA ASP A 341 13.01 -47.84 5.51
C ASP A 341 13.02 -47.74 3.97
N VAL A 342 12.22 -48.55 3.28
CA VAL A 342 12.05 -48.50 1.81
C VAL A 342 10.64 -48.05 1.44
N GLU A 343 10.54 -47.08 0.52
CA GLU A 343 9.25 -46.60 0.02
C GLU A 343 8.54 -47.68 -0.81
N ALA A 344 7.20 -47.69 -0.79
CA ALA A 344 6.39 -48.67 -1.51
C ALA A 344 6.70 -48.75 -3.03
N ARG A 345 7.08 -47.61 -3.64
CA ARG A 345 7.49 -47.55 -5.05
C ARG A 345 8.76 -48.37 -5.31
N ASP A 346 9.72 -48.29 -4.42
CA ASP A 346 11.01 -48.98 -4.54
C ASP A 346 10.88 -50.46 -4.22
N LEU A 347 10.06 -50.82 -3.20
CA LEU A 347 9.70 -52.21 -2.93
C LEU A 347 9.03 -52.87 -4.13
N LYS A 348 8.08 -52.17 -4.78
CA LYS A 348 7.45 -52.65 -6.00
C LYS A 348 8.47 -52.86 -7.12
N LYS A 349 9.40 -51.93 -7.28
CA LYS A 349 10.48 -52.05 -8.27
C LYS A 349 11.38 -53.25 -7.97
N MET A 350 11.78 -53.43 -6.71
CA MET A 350 12.57 -54.57 -6.24
C MET A 350 11.84 -55.89 -6.52
N ALA A 351 10.57 -55.99 -6.14
CA ALA A 351 9.73 -57.17 -6.42
C ALA A 351 9.62 -57.48 -7.92
N THR A 352 9.56 -56.44 -8.77
CA THR A 352 9.55 -56.61 -10.23
C THR A 352 10.88 -57.19 -10.73
N ILE A 353 12.02 -56.74 -10.19
CA ILE A 353 13.35 -57.28 -10.54
C ILE A 353 13.48 -58.75 -10.10
N LEU A 354 13.01 -59.07 -8.89
CA LEU A 354 13.02 -60.43 -8.35
C LEU A 354 12.20 -61.41 -9.19
N THR A 355 11.07 -60.95 -9.74
CA THR A 355 10.13 -61.79 -10.51
C THR A 355 10.38 -61.82 -12.02
N SER A 356 11.26 -60.95 -12.54
CA SER A 356 11.58 -60.87 -13.98
C SER A 356 12.85 -61.64 -14.37
N LYS A 357 13.54 -62.25 -13.41
CA LYS A 357 14.81 -62.96 -13.61
C LYS A 357 14.71 -64.49 -13.66
N ASP A 358 13.50 -65.05 -13.73
CA ASP A 358 13.26 -66.48 -13.97
C ASP A 358 12.41 -66.67 -15.24
#